data_AF-A0A349QVF9-F1
#
_entry.id   AF-A0A349QVF9-F1
#
_cell.length_a   1.000
_cell.length_b   1.000
_cell.length_c   1.000
_cell.angle_alpha   90.00
_cell.angle_beta   90.00
_cell.angle_gamma   90.00
#
_symmetry.space_group_name_H-M   'P 1'
#
loop_
_entity.id
_entity.type
_entity.pdbx_description
1 polymer ?
#
loop_
_entity_poly.entity_id
_entity_poly.type
_entity_poly.pdbx_seq_one_letter_code
_entity_poly.pdbx_strand_id
1 'polypeptide(L)'
;QKYNMVWDKLLKMDIFDPSIRETEIKYYLSKQNKYGLPLDNRQPYTKTDWIIWTATMADDKPTFEAFLKPVYRFMNETTDRVPMSDWTYTDRPERAGFKARSVVGGYFIKMLEEKLGKAK
;
A
#
# COMPACT_ATOMS: atom_id res chain seq x y z
N GLN A 1 -7.21 6.73 -2.19
CA GLN A 1 -5.74 6.59 -2.14
C GLN A 1 -5.15 6.96 -3.49
N LYS A 2 -4.14 7.84 -3.55
CA LYS A 2 -3.44 8.25 -4.77
C LYS A 2 -2.16 7.42 -4.99
N TYR A 3 -2.31 6.09 -5.07
CA TYR A 3 -1.17 5.14 -5.12
C TYR A 3 -0.26 5.29 -6.35
N ASN A 4 -0.78 5.79 -7.49
CA ASN A 4 0.01 5.94 -8.72
C ASN A 4 1.07 7.05 -8.65
N MET A 5 1.00 7.96 -7.65
CA MET A 5 2.04 8.99 -7.46
C MET A 5 3.40 8.38 -7.07
N VAL A 6 3.45 7.10 -6.70
CA VAL A 6 4.70 6.36 -6.50
C VAL A 6 5.60 6.42 -7.74
N TRP A 7 5.04 6.41 -8.95
CA TRP A 7 5.83 6.42 -10.19
C TRP A 7 6.51 7.76 -10.44
N ASP A 8 5.84 8.87 -10.07
CA ASP A 8 6.42 10.21 -10.12
C ASP A 8 7.69 10.29 -9.25
N LYS A 9 7.62 9.72 -8.03
CA LYS A 9 8.78 9.59 -7.11
C LYS A 9 9.89 8.70 -7.70
N LEU A 10 9.54 7.50 -8.14
CA LEU A 10 10.52 6.48 -8.58
C LEU A 10 11.26 6.91 -9.85
N LEU A 11 10.54 7.54 -10.79
CA LEU A 11 11.07 7.95 -12.09
C LEU A 11 11.55 9.40 -12.12
N LYS A 12 11.38 10.16 -11.02
CA LYS A 12 11.76 11.57 -10.90
C LYS A 12 11.16 12.42 -12.03
N MET A 13 9.86 12.27 -12.23
CA MET A 13 9.15 12.97 -13.31
C MET A 13 8.78 14.42 -12.93
N ASP A 14 8.82 14.75 -11.64
CA ASP A 14 8.51 16.08 -11.08
C ASP A 14 7.16 16.63 -11.57
N ILE A 15 6.16 15.75 -11.72
CA ILE A 15 4.80 16.09 -12.16
C ILE A 15 4.01 16.77 -11.04
N PHE A 16 4.21 16.32 -9.79
CA PHE A 16 3.49 16.81 -8.62
C PHE A 16 4.41 17.57 -7.67
N ASP A 17 3.87 18.60 -7.00
CA ASP A 17 4.57 19.28 -5.92
C ASP A 17 4.87 18.28 -4.77
N PRO A 18 6.10 18.20 -4.25
CA PRO A 18 6.47 17.27 -3.19
C PRO A 18 5.58 17.36 -1.93
N SER A 19 5.05 18.54 -1.62
CA SER A 19 4.16 18.76 -0.48
C SER A 19 2.84 17.98 -0.57
N ILE A 20 2.40 17.64 -1.79
CA ILE A 20 1.21 16.80 -2.01
C ILE A 20 1.45 15.42 -1.43
N ARG A 21 2.62 14.82 -1.66
CA ARG A 21 2.95 13.48 -1.15
C ARG A 21 2.93 13.45 0.38
N GLU A 22 3.54 14.44 1.02
CA GLU A 22 3.54 14.55 2.48
C GLU A 22 2.13 14.70 3.06
N THR A 23 1.32 15.53 2.44
CA THR A 23 -0.08 15.77 2.84
C THR A 23 -0.89 14.49 2.76
N GLU A 24 -0.77 13.76 1.66
CA GLU A 24 -1.50 12.52 1.41
C GLU A 24 -1.05 11.40 2.36
N ILE A 25 0.25 11.24 2.60
CA ILE A 25 0.78 10.25 3.55
C ILE A 25 0.23 10.48 4.96
N LYS A 26 0.28 11.73 5.46
CA LYS A 26 -0.26 12.08 6.79
C LYS A 26 -1.76 11.81 6.86
N TYR A 27 -2.51 12.19 5.83
CA TYR A 27 -3.94 11.93 5.77
C TYR A 27 -4.24 10.43 5.78
N TYR A 28 -3.56 9.63 4.95
CA TYR A 28 -3.78 8.19 4.85
C TYR A 28 -3.43 7.44 6.14
N LEU A 29 -2.38 7.83 6.86
CA LEU A 29 -2.09 7.24 8.17
C LEU A 29 -3.27 7.40 9.13
N SER A 30 -3.97 8.54 9.09
CA SER A 30 -5.14 8.80 9.95
C SER A 30 -6.39 7.99 9.58
N LYS A 31 -6.39 7.29 8.44
CA LYS A 31 -7.54 6.54 7.89
C LYS A 31 -7.34 5.03 7.88
N GLN A 32 -6.29 4.52 8.52
CA GLN A 32 -6.07 3.07 8.58
C GLN A 32 -7.08 2.39 9.49
N ASN A 33 -7.64 1.29 9.00
CA ASN A 33 -8.39 0.32 9.79
C ASN A 33 -7.47 -0.81 10.28
N LYS A 34 -8.04 -1.75 11.03
CA LYS A 34 -7.31 -2.88 11.66
C LYS A 34 -6.45 -3.67 10.66
N TYR A 35 -6.94 -3.88 9.44
CA TYR A 35 -6.34 -4.74 8.42
C TYR A 35 -5.88 -3.99 7.16
N GLY A 36 -5.97 -2.66 7.14
CA GLY A 36 -5.46 -1.87 6.02
C GLY A 36 -6.07 -0.48 5.89
N LEU A 37 -5.60 0.25 4.89
CA LEU A 37 -6.16 1.52 4.45
C LEU A 37 -7.26 1.25 3.41
N PRO A 38 -8.52 1.71 3.61
CA PRO A 38 -9.57 1.62 2.59
C PRO A 38 -9.21 2.38 1.31
N LEU A 39 -9.62 1.88 0.15
CA LEU A 39 -9.37 2.54 -1.14
C LEU A 39 -9.93 3.96 -1.16
N ASP A 40 -11.17 4.08 -0.72
CA ASP A 40 -11.97 5.30 -0.65
C ASP A 40 -13.11 5.11 0.36
N ASN A 41 -14.04 6.06 0.41
CA ASN A 41 -15.13 6.10 1.38
C ASN A 41 -16.33 5.21 1.03
N ARG A 42 -16.36 4.56 -0.13
CA ARG A 42 -17.54 3.81 -0.60
C ARG A 42 -17.65 2.45 0.05
N GLN A 43 -16.51 1.81 0.33
CA GLN A 43 -16.43 0.46 0.86
C GLN A 43 -15.18 0.26 1.71
N PRO A 44 -15.24 -0.55 2.79
CA PRO A 44 -14.12 -0.79 3.68
C PRO A 44 -13.13 -1.84 3.13
N TYR A 45 -12.97 -1.95 1.81
CA TYR A 45 -12.00 -2.84 1.19
C TYR A 45 -10.85 -2.06 0.55
N THR A 46 -9.80 -2.79 0.19
CA THR A 46 -8.60 -2.24 -0.42
C THR A 46 -7.91 -3.26 -1.29
N LYS A 47 -6.90 -2.79 -2.04
CA LYS A 47 -5.91 -3.67 -2.64
C LYS A 47 -4.58 -3.52 -1.92
N THR A 48 -4.00 -4.65 -1.54
CA THR A 48 -2.77 -4.71 -0.75
C THR A 48 -1.56 -4.16 -1.52
N ASP A 49 -1.49 -4.37 -2.84
CA ASP A 49 -0.46 -3.79 -3.70
C ASP A 49 -0.53 -2.26 -3.69
N TRP A 50 -1.74 -1.69 -3.72
CA TRP A 50 -1.93 -0.24 -3.68
C TRP A 50 -1.55 0.38 -2.33
N ILE A 51 -1.76 -0.34 -1.22
CA ILE A 51 -1.27 0.10 0.10
C ILE A 51 0.25 0.14 0.09
N ILE A 52 0.91 -0.89 -0.45
CA ILE A 52 2.38 -0.93 -0.48
C ILE A 52 2.93 0.18 -1.38
N TRP A 53 2.30 0.45 -2.53
CA TRP A 53 2.68 1.57 -3.39
C TRP A 53 2.52 2.91 -2.68
N THR A 54 1.43 3.08 -1.94
CA THR A 54 1.21 4.25 -1.09
C THR A 54 2.28 4.36 -0.01
N ALA A 55 2.62 3.25 0.65
CA ALA A 55 3.65 3.21 1.68
C ALA A 55 5.03 3.59 1.11
N THR A 56 5.37 3.12 -0.10
CA THR A 56 6.65 3.43 -0.77
C THR A 56 6.82 4.91 -1.08
N MET A 57 5.73 5.69 -1.10
CA MET A 57 5.85 7.15 -1.18
C MET A 57 6.48 7.78 0.06
N ALA A 58 6.44 7.13 1.23
CA ALA A 58 7.06 7.63 2.45
C ALA A 58 8.59 7.75 2.33
N ASP A 59 9.15 8.74 3.02
CA ASP A 59 10.59 9.02 3.01
C ASP A 59 11.36 8.26 4.10
N ASP A 60 10.65 7.72 5.09
CA ASP A 60 11.22 6.98 6.20
C ASP A 60 10.63 5.56 6.34
N LYS A 61 11.44 4.66 6.89
CA LYS A 61 11.07 3.26 7.13
C LYS A 61 9.93 3.10 8.15
N PRO A 62 9.92 3.80 9.31
CA PRO A 62 8.81 3.72 10.26
C PRO A 62 7.43 4.02 9.63
N THR A 63 7.32 5.06 8.82
CA THR A 63 6.07 5.42 8.13
C THR A 63 5.68 4.36 7.11
N PHE A 64 6.63 3.86 6.32
CA PHE A 64 6.40 2.74 5.41
C PHE A 64 5.83 1.52 6.16
N GLU A 65 6.47 1.12 7.25
CA GLU A 65 6.04 -0.02 8.07
C GLU A 65 4.69 0.20 8.74
N ALA A 66 4.33 1.44 9.07
CA ALA A 66 3.02 1.76 9.64
C ALA A 66 1.87 1.36 8.70
N PHE A 67 2.03 1.53 7.38
CA PHE A 67 1.07 1.05 6.39
C PHE A 67 1.08 -0.46 6.19
N LEU A 68 2.24 -1.10 6.34
CA LEU A 68 2.38 -2.55 6.14
C LEU A 68 1.89 -3.37 7.33
N LYS A 69 1.98 -2.85 8.56
CA LYS A 69 1.55 -3.56 9.78
C LYS A 69 0.11 -4.08 9.70
N PRO A 70 -0.90 -3.29 9.25
CA PRO A 70 -2.26 -3.81 9.06
C PRO A 70 -2.37 -4.88 7.97
N VAL A 71 -1.63 -4.74 6.86
CA VAL A 71 -1.61 -5.76 5.79
C VAL A 71 -1.00 -7.06 6.31
N TYR A 72 0.13 -6.99 7.04
CA TYR A 72 0.74 -8.14 7.70
C TYR A 72 -0.25 -8.80 8.67
N ARG A 73 -0.96 -8.00 9.46
CA ARG A 73 -1.99 -8.48 10.38
C ARG A 73 -3.09 -9.24 9.65
N PHE A 74 -3.58 -8.71 8.52
CA PHE A 74 -4.56 -9.41 7.68
C PHE A 74 -4.04 -10.78 7.26
N MET A 75 -2.81 -10.86 6.73
CA MET A 75 -2.22 -12.12 6.27
C MET A 75 -2.04 -13.14 7.40
N ASN A 76 -1.84 -12.68 8.63
CA ASN A 76 -1.67 -13.52 9.80
C ASN A 76 -3.01 -13.95 10.45
N GLU A 77 -4.04 -13.09 10.41
CA GLU A 77 -5.32 -13.29 11.10
C GLU A 77 -6.47 -13.71 10.15
N THR A 78 -6.26 -13.73 8.83
CA THR A 78 -7.33 -14.02 7.87
C THR A 78 -7.93 -15.42 8.05
N THR A 79 -9.25 -15.51 7.94
CA THR A 79 -10.00 -16.77 7.98
C THR A 79 -10.06 -17.45 6.61
N ASP A 80 -9.68 -16.73 5.55
CA ASP A 80 -9.66 -17.27 4.20
C ASP A 80 -8.49 -18.25 3.99
N ARG A 81 -8.80 -19.38 3.37
CA ARG A 81 -7.78 -20.35 2.91
C ARG A 81 -7.19 -19.94 1.55
N VAL A 82 -6.89 -18.65 1.39
CA VAL A 82 -6.33 -18.07 0.17
C VAL A 82 -5.11 -17.22 0.54
N PRO A 83 -3.89 -17.74 0.30
CA PRO A 83 -2.69 -17.04 0.69
C PRO A 83 -2.56 -15.74 -0.11
N MET A 84 -2.18 -14.66 0.59
CA MET A 84 -1.79 -13.39 -0.03
C MET A 84 -2.85 -12.82 -0.99
N SER A 85 -4.14 -12.87 -0.61
CA SER A 85 -5.21 -12.23 -1.39
C SER A 85 -4.94 -10.74 -1.58
N ASP A 86 -5.22 -10.23 -2.77
CA ASP A 86 -4.88 -8.87 -3.17
C ASP A 86 -6.09 -7.91 -3.19
N TRP A 87 -7.28 -8.40 -2.83
CA TRP A 87 -8.45 -7.58 -2.60
C TRP A 87 -9.14 -7.99 -1.30
N THR A 88 -8.96 -7.18 -0.26
CA THR A 88 -9.23 -7.55 1.13
C THR A 88 -10.11 -6.50 1.81
N TYR A 89 -10.92 -6.94 2.78
CA TYR A 89 -11.54 -5.99 3.70
C TYR A 89 -10.49 -5.48 4.68
N THR A 90 -10.70 -4.25 5.15
CA THR A 90 -9.76 -3.53 6.03
C THR A 90 -10.27 -3.47 7.47
N ASP A 91 -11.57 -3.70 7.67
CA ASP A 91 -12.28 -3.71 8.94
C ASP A 91 -12.53 -5.12 9.48
N ARG A 92 -12.42 -6.15 8.64
CA ARG A 92 -12.66 -7.57 8.98
C ARG A 92 -11.68 -8.52 8.27
N PRO A 93 -11.43 -9.74 8.80
CA PRO A 93 -10.35 -10.63 8.34
C PRO A 93 -10.66 -11.43 7.07
N GLU A 94 -11.66 -11.03 6.29
CA GLU A 94 -12.06 -11.68 5.04
C GLU A 94 -11.55 -10.94 3.81
N ARG A 95 -11.30 -11.68 2.72
CA ARG A 95 -11.10 -11.11 1.40
C ARG A 95 -12.42 -10.61 0.83
N ALA A 96 -12.35 -9.56 0.04
CA ALA A 96 -13.48 -9.13 -0.78
C ALA A 96 -13.61 -10.01 -2.04
N GLY A 97 -12.48 -10.49 -2.58
CA GLY A 97 -12.46 -11.34 -3.75
C GLY A 97 -11.05 -11.61 -4.25
N PHE A 98 -10.95 -11.93 -5.54
CA PHE A 98 -9.72 -12.33 -6.25
C PHE A 98 -8.93 -13.48 -5.58
N LYS A 99 -8.10 -14.14 -6.39
CA LYS A 99 -7.21 -15.23 -5.96
C LYS A 99 -6.12 -15.43 -7.01
N ALA A 100 -4.93 -15.82 -6.57
CA ALA A 100 -3.83 -16.25 -7.44
C ALA A 100 -3.52 -15.28 -8.60
N ARG A 101 -3.53 -13.96 -8.33
CA ARG A 101 -3.26 -12.94 -9.33
C ARG A 101 -1.81 -12.48 -9.25
N SER A 102 -1.16 -12.29 -10.40
CA SER A 102 0.24 -11.83 -10.49
C SER A 102 0.48 -10.42 -9.96
N VAL A 103 -0.57 -9.62 -9.79
CA VAL A 103 -0.48 -8.25 -9.25
C VAL A 103 0.11 -8.17 -7.85
N VAL A 104 0.15 -9.28 -7.09
CA VAL A 104 0.89 -9.39 -5.82
C VAL A 104 2.39 -9.09 -5.99
N GLY A 105 2.93 -9.21 -7.21
CA GLY A 105 4.29 -8.75 -7.53
C GLY A 105 4.49 -7.25 -7.26
N GLY A 106 3.42 -6.46 -7.19
CA GLY A 106 3.46 -5.05 -6.78
C GLY A 106 4.05 -4.82 -5.38
N TYR A 107 4.14 -5.85 -4.53
CA TYR A 107 4.73 -5.75 -3.20
C TYR A 107 6.24 -5.43 -3.24
N PHE A 108 6.91 -5.80 -4.32
CA PHE A 108 8.34 -5.62 -4.50
C PHE A 108 8.74 -4.18 -4.89
N ILE A 109 7.80 -3.25 -5.03
CA ILE A 109 8.08 -1.87 -5.47
C ILE A 109 9.05 -1.13 -4.54
N LYS A 110 9.06 -1.42 -3.23
CA LYS A 110 10.04 -0.84 -2.30
C LYS A 110 11.47 -1.29 -2.62
N MET A 111 11.65 -2.56 -3.01
CA MET A 111 12.95 -3.07 -3.45
C MET A 111 13.38 -2.46 -4.78
N LEU A 112 12.41 -2.19 -5.67
CA LEU A 112 12.67 -1.46 -6.92
C LEU A 112 13.16 -0.04 -6.62
N GLU A 113 12.49 0.71 -5.74
CA GLU A 113 12.92 2.04 -5.31
C GLU A 113 14.37 2.02 -4.78
N GLU A 114 14.69 1.08 -3.89
CA GLU A 114 16.04 0.94 -3.35
C GLU A 114 17.08 0.64 -4.44
N LYS A 115 16.74 -0.23 -5.39
CA LYS A 115 17.64 -0.59 -6.51
C LYS A 115 17.88 0.61 -7.43
N LEU A 116 16.85 1.39 -7.74
CA LEU A 116 16.96 2.62 -8.54
C LEU A 116 17.74 3.71 -7.78
N GLY A 117 17.61 3.78 -6.46
CA GLY A 117 18.38 4.70 -5.62
C GLY A 117 19.88 4.35 -5.52
N LYS A 118 20.21 3.06 -5.56
CA LYS A 118 21.59 2.53 -5.55
C LYS A 118 22.27 2.55 -6.92
N ALA A 119 21.50 2.56 -8.02
CA ALA A 119 22.01 2.75 -9.36
C ALA A 119 22.41 4.23 -9.55
N LYS A 120 23.51 4.61 -8.92
CA LYS A 120 24.25 5.86 -9.13
C LYS A 120 25.72 5.52 -9.32
#